data_AF-A0AAJ1FQU6-F1
#
_entry.id   AF-A0AAJ1FQU6-F1
#
_cell.length_a   1.000
_cell.length_b   1.000
_cell.length_c   1.000
_cell.angle_alpha   90.00
_cell.angle_beta   90.00
_cell.angle_gamma   90.00
#
_symmetry.space_group_name_H-M   'P 1'
#
loop_
_entity.id
_entity.type
_entity.pdbx_description
1 polymer ?
#
loop_
_entity_poly.entity_id
_entity_poly.type
_entity_poly.pdbx_seq_one_letter_code
_entity_poly.pdbx_strand_id
1 'polypeptide(L)'
;MQPMSFKFDPEAAKKAGSAAIINETGTYEGVILHAQVGFGTDSQSQSLELRFESNGAKSDYLRINFIGRDGEPTFGMDLVNALMWTAGVRDLIPEQQQTSEGTAWVFPALTNKKTGLVLQKELRTKQSDGSDTYQMNIRHVFQPGTRLTYAEFAEKLPAEAIDKLMLGLKDVDKRQPVAGNVHNTAQRGAPTGNRYANQNTGAAPQSKLQQAAANRNNAPQPEPDFDDDIPF
;
A
#
# COMPACT_ATOMS: atom_id res chain seq x y z
N MET A 1 -17.14 -46.05 -9.84
CA MET A 1 -17.74 -44.70 -9.99
C MET A 1 -17.64 -44.33 -11.46
N GLN A 2 -18.76 -44.02 -12.10
CA GLN A 2 -18.72 -43.51 -13.49
C GLN A 2 -18.50 -42.00 -13.46
N PRO A 3 -17.66 -41.45 -14.36
CA PRO A 3 -17.43 -40.01 -14.44
C PRO A 3 -18.71 -39.29 -14.89
N MET A 4 -18.91 -38.09 -14.36
CA MET A 4 -20.05 -37.26 -14.72
C MET A 4 -19.89 -36.74 -16.16
N SER A 5 -20.94 -36.87 -16.96
CA SER A 5 -21.02 -36.26 -18.29
C SER A 5 -21.58 -34.84 -18.19
N PHE A 6 -20.90 -33.87 -18.79
CA PHE A 6 -21.39 -32.49 -18.89
C PHE A 6 -22.12 -32.27 -20.20
N LYS A 7 -23.25 -31.55 -20.13
CA LYS A 7 -23.92 -30.98 -21.29
C LYS A 7 -23.80 -29.46 -21.20
N PHE A 8 -23.37 -28.83 -22.29
CA PHE A 8 -23.26 -27.36 -22.34
C PHE A 8 -24.64 -26.72 -22.13
N ASP A 9 -24.71 -25.84 -21.13
CA ASP A 9 -25.88 -25.02 -20.81
C ASP A 9 -25.44 -23.54 -20.85
N PRO A 10 -25.87 -22.76 -21.86
CA PRO A 10 -25.53 -21.35 -21.98
C PRO A 10 -25.98 -20.49 -20.79
N GLU A 11 -27.11 -20.82 -20.14
CA GLU A 11 -27.63 -20.07 -19.00
C GLU A 11 -26.87 -20.42 -17.71
N ALA A 12 -26.46 -21.68 -17.53
CA ALA A 12 -25.55 -22.06 -16.45
C ALA A 12 -24.13 -21.52 -16.67
N ALA A 13 -23.65 -21.46 -17.92
CA ALA A 13 -22.36 -20.87 -18.26
C ALA A 13 -22.31 -19.36 -17.94
N LYS A 14 -23.40 -18.62 -18.17
CA LYS A 14 -23.53 -17.21 -17.76
C LYS A 14 -23.42 -17.03 -16.24
N LYS A 15 -23.92 -17.99 -15.46
CA LYS A 15 -23.86 -17.96 -13.99
C LYS A 15 -22.46 -18.24 -13.44
N ALA A 16 -21.61 -18.94 -14.19
CA ALA A 16 -20.22 -19.19 -13.80
C ALA A 16 -19.36 -17.90 -13.72
N GLY A 17 -19.88 -16.76 -14.21
CA GLY A 17 -19.27 -15.43 -14.06
C GLY A 17 -20.21 -14.37 -13.45
N SER A 18 -21.39 -14.74 -12.95
CA SER A 18 -22.34 -13.76 -12.41
C SER A 18 -22.00 -13.39 -10.96
N ALA A 19 -21.57 -12.14 -10.76
CA ALA A 19 -21.40 -11.46 -9.48
C ALA A 19 -20.32 -12.04 -8.54
N ALA A 20 -19.11 -12.24 -9.06
CA ALA A 20 -17.93 -12.36 -8.19
C ALA A 20 -17.50 -10.96 -7.72
N ILE A 21 -16.89 -10.87 -6.54
CA ILE A 21 -16.18 -9.66 -6.10
C ILE A 21 -14.72 -9.85 -6.47
N ILE A 22 -14.06 -8.79 -6.93
CA ILE A 22 -12.61 -8.79 -7.12
C ILE A 22 -11.94 -8.73 -5.74
N ASN A 23 -11.30 -9.82 -5.33
CA ASN A 23 -10.75 -9.98 -3.99
C ASN A 23 -9.37 -10.67 -3.95
N GLU A 24 -8.72 -10.87 -5.10
CA GLU A 24 -7.41 -11.51 -5.21
C GLU A 24 -6.39 -10.59 -5.86
N THR A 25 -5.11 -10.78 -5.53
CA THR A 25 -4.02 -10.11 -6.22
C THR A 25 -3.93 -10.60 -7.66
N GLY A 26 -3.85 -9.69 -8.62
CA GLY A 26 -3.87 -10.07 -10.03
C GLY A 26 -3.95 -8.90 -11.00
N THR A 27 -4.00 -9.24 -12.28
CA THR A 27 -4.25 -8.29 -13.36
C THR A 27 -5.68 -8.41 -13.86
N TYR A 28 -6.36 -7.29 -14.00
CA TYR A 28 -7.77 -7.22 -14.37
C TYR A 28 -7.96 -6.24 -15.51
N GLU A 29 -8.56 -6.70 -16.60
CA GLU A 29 -8.99 -5.85 -17.71
C GLU A 29 -10.49 -5.66 -17.65
N GLY A 30 -10.96 -4.43 -17.76
CA GLY A 30 -12.35 -4.15 -17.43
C GLY A 30 -12.80 -2.74 -17.76
N VAL A 31 -13.94 -2.38 -17.19
CA VAL A 31 -14.64 -1.11 -17.41
C VAL A 31 -14.77 -0.37 -16.09
N ILE A 32 -14.51 0.94 -16.12
CA ILE A 32 -14.78 1.84 -15.02
C ILE A 32 -16.29 2.11 -14.99
N LEU A 33 -16.98 1.63 -13.96
CA LEU A 33 -18.43 1.82 -13.80
C LEU A 33 -18.76 3.20 -13.23
N HIS A 34 -17.90 3.72 -12.36
CA HIS A 34 -18.07 5.02 -11.70
C HIS A 34 -16.71 5.54 -11.22
N ALA A 35 -16.54 6.85 -11.24
CA ALA A 35 -15.33 7.52 -10.79
C ALA A 35 -15.69 8.82 -10.06
N GLN A 36 -15.20 9.02 -8.85
CA GLN A 36 -15.48 10.22 -8.05
C GLN A 36 -14.27 10.70 -7.25
N VAL A 37 -14.34 11.94 -6.78
CA VAL A 37 -13.37 12.52 -5.85
C VAL A 37 -13.74 12.14 -4.43
N GLY A 38 -12.81 11.51 -3.73
CA GLY A 38 -12.82 11.35 -2.28
C GLY A 38 -12.01 12.46 -1.62
N PHE A 39 -12.53 13.01 -0.52
CA PHE A 39 -11.87 14.04 0.29
C PHE A 39 -11.50 13.47 1.65
N GLY A 40 -10.29 13.75 2.12
CA GLY A 40 -9.85 13.36 3.45
C GLY A 40 -10.55 14.20 4.53
N THR A 41 -10.98 13.56 5.61
CA THR A 41 -11.44 14.25 6.82
C THR A 41 -10.27 14.99 7.48
N ASP A 42 -10.46 16.27 7.79
CA ASP A 42 -9.47 17.12 8.46
C ASP A 42 -8.07 17.12 7.81
N SER A 43 -8.03 17.05 6.47
CA SER A 43 -6.79 17.09 5.70
C SER A 43 -7.00 17.62 4.29
N GLN A 44 -5.93 17.92 3.58
CA GLN A 44 -5.99 18.32 2.16
C GLN A 44 -6.04 17.12 1.20
N SER A 45 -6.12 15.89 1.74
CA SER A 45 -6.02 14.68 0.91
C SER A 45 -7.17 14.61 -0.10
N GLN A 46 -6.82 14.25 -1.33
CA GLN A 46 -7.78 13.97 -2.38
C GLN A 46 -7.45 12.64 -3.04
N SER A 47 -8.49 11.89 -3.37
CA SER A 47 -8.37 10.59 -3.99
C SER A 47 -9.36 10.38 -5.12
N LEU A 48 -8.96 9.61 -6.13
CA LEU A 48 -9.85 9.08 -7.14
C LEU A 48 -10.40 7.74 -6.65
N GLU A 49 -11.71 7.67 -6.47
CA GLU A 49 -12.42 6.47 -6.04
C GLU A 49 -13.18 5.87 -7.21
N LEU A 50 -12.89 4.61 -7.51
CA LEU A 50 -13.40 3.89 -8.68
C LEU A 50 -14.29 2.73 -8.26
N ARG A 51 -15.36 2.53 -9.04
CA ARG A 51 -16.04 1.24 -9.17
C ARG A 51 -15.63 0.63 -10.50
N PHE A 52 -15.23 -0.63 -10.48
CA PHE A 52 -14.64 -1.30 -11.62
C PHE A 52 -15.25 -2.68 -11.82
N GLU A 53 -15.43 -3.08 -13.07
CA GLU A 53 -15.91 -4.41 -13.43
C GLU A 53 -14.95 -5.09 -14.40
N SER A 54 -14.58 -6.33 -14.10
CA SER A 54 -13.78 -7.18 -14.97
C SER A 54 -14.42 -8.56 -15.05
N ASN A 55 -14.79 -8.98 -16.27
CA ASN A 55 -15.38 -10.31 -16.54
C ASN A 55 -16.57 -10.68 -15.63
N GLY A 56 -17.46 -9.72 -15.35
CA GLY A 56 -18.62 -9.93 -14.47
C GLY A 56 -18.30 -9.86 -12.97
N ALA A 57 -17.02 -9.72 -12.60
CA ALA A 57 -16.59 -9.47 -11.23
C ALA A 57 -16.48 -7.97 -10.94
N LYS A 58 -16.97 -7.51 -9.79
CA LYS A 58 -16.97 -6.09 -9.41
C LYS A 58 -16.00 -5.80 -8.27
N SER A 59 -15.37 -4.63 -8.32
CA SER A 59 -14.69 -4.02 -7.19
C SER A 59 -15.32 -2.66 -6.93
N ASP A 60 -15.78 -2.47 -5.70
CA ASP A 60 -16.16 -1.15 -5.21
C ASP A 60 -14.97 -0.54 -4.44
N TYR A 61 -14.88 0.79 -4.44
CA TYR A 61 -13.93 1.57 -3.64
C TYR A 61 -12.44 1.32 -3.91
N LEU A 62 -12.06 1.08 -5.17
CA LEU A 62 -10.65 1.16 -5.55
C LEU A 62 -10.19 2.61 -5.45
N ARG A 63 -9.19 2.90 -4.62
CA ARG A 63 -8.75 4.27 -4.32
C ARG A 63 -7.34 4.54 -4.83
N ILE A 64 -7.17 5.67 -5.51
CA ILE A 64 -5.87 6.27 -5.83
C ILE A 64 -5.80 7.62 -5.13
N ASN A 65 -5.01 7.74 -4.06
CA ASN A 65 -4.73 9.06 -3.48
C ASN A 65 -3.83 9.83 -4.45
N PHE A 66 -4.19 11.02 -4.88
CA PHE A 66 -3.37 11.82 -5.79
C PHE A 66 -2.87 13.12 -5.13
N ILE A 67 -3.54 13.59 -4.07
CA ILE A 67 -3.05 14.62 -3.14
C ILE A 67 -2.93 14.03 -1.74
N GLY A 68 -1.81 14.27 -1.07
CA GLY A 68 -1.50 13.85 0.29
C GLY A 68 -2.20 14.69 1.37
N ARG A 69 -2.02 14.33 2.65
CA ARG A 69 -2.60 15.06 3.79
C ARG A 69 -2.10 16.49 3.90
N ASP A 70 -0.86 16.70 3.47
CA ASP A 70 -0.10 17.95 3.41
C ASP A 70 -0.49 18.84 2.22
N GLY A 71 -1.22 18.32 1.24
CA GLY A 71 -1.59 19.03 0.01
C GLY A 71 -0.64 18.78 -1.16
N GLU A 72 0.41 17.97 -0.96
CA GLU A 72 1.39 17.69 -2.02
C GLU A 72 0.93 16.54 -2.92
N PRO A 73 1.31 16.55 -4.22
CA PRO A 73 1.08 15.42 -5.12
C PRO A 73 1.74 14.14 -4.59
N THR A 74 1.04 13.01 -4.73
CA THR A 74 1.61 11.69 -4.42
C THR A 74 1.90 10.91 -5.70
N PHE A 75 2.57 9.75 -5.58
CA PHE A 75 2.73 8.82 -6.70
C PHE A 75 1.39 8.41 -7.37
N GLY A 76 0.26 8.53 -6.66
CA GLY A 76 -1.03 8.28 -7.29
C GLY A 76 -1.40 9.30 -8.36
N MET A 77 -0.77 10.48 -8.42
CA MET A 77 -0.89 11.40 -9.55
C MET A 77 -0.41 10.75 -10.85
N ASP A 78 0.69 10.00 -10.81
CA ASP A 78 1.23 9.27 -11.97
C ASP A 78 0.28 8.14 -12.40
N LEU A 79 -0.33 7.45 -11.43
CA LEU A 79 -1.34 6.43 -11.69
C LEU A 79 -2.61 7.02 -12.32
N VAL A 80 -3.07 8.20 -11.89
CA VAL A 80 -4.20 8.90 -12.51
C VAL A 80 -3.87 9.27 -13.96
N ASN A 81 -2.66 9.77 -14.24
CA ASN A 81 -2.23 10.07 -15.61
C ASN A 81 -2.17 8.81 -16.49
N ALA A 82 -1.65 7.70 -15.97
CA ALA A 82 -1.66 6.41 -16.68
C ALA A 82 -3.10 5.91 -16.93
N LEU A 83 -4.00 6.10 -15.97
CA LEU A 83 -5.43 5.81 -16.13
C LEU A 83 -6.06 6.64 -17.24
N MET A 84 -5.85 7.96 -17.24
CA MET A 84 -6.32 8.85 -18.30
C MET A 84 -5.84 8.38 -19.68
N TRP A 85 -4.56 8.03 -19.81
CA TRP A 85 -4.01 7.50 -21.06
C TRP A 85 -4.72 6.21 -21.51
N THR A 86 -4.82 5.20 -20.64
CA THR A 86 -5.48 3.93 -20.99
C THR A 86 -6.96 4.09 -21.30
N ALA A 87 -7.63 5.03 -20.63
CA ALA A 87 -9.03 5.37 -20.83
C ALA A 87 -9.27 6.26 -22.08
N GLY A 88 -8.20 6.77 -22.71
CA GLY A 88 -8.28 7.69 -23.85
C GLY A 88 -8.88 9.05 -23.46
N VAL A 89 -8.64 9.51 -22.24
CA VAL A 89 -9.11 10.80 -21.70
C VAL A 89 -7.94 11.78 -21.68
N ARG A 90 -8.14 12.97 -22.27
CA ARG A 90 -7.13 14.04 -22.27
C ARG A 90 -7.30 15.01 -21.11
N ASP A 91 -8.55 15.41 -20.86
CA ASP A 91 -8.91 16.34 -19.81
C ASP A 91 -9.81 15.61 -18.80
N LEU A 92 -9.41 15.63 -17.53
CA LEU A 92 -10.15 14.99 -16.45
C LEU A 92 -10.70 16.06 -15.51
N ILE A 93 -11.89 16.54 -15.80
CA ILE A 93 -12.55 17.63 -15.06
C ILE A 93 -13.65 17.04 -14.17
N PRO A 94 -13.67 17.34 -12.86
CA PRO A 94 -14.74 16.88 -11.99
C PRO A 94 -16.00 17.72 -12.14
N GLU A 95 -17.16 17.08 -12.09
CA GLU A 95 -18.48 17.71 -12.16
C GLU A 95 -19.30 17.33 -10.93
N GLN A 96 -20.09 18.25 -10.37
CA GLN A 96 -21.03 17.89 -9.30
C GLN A 96 -22.23 17.16 -9.89
N GLN A 97 -22.52 15.98 -9.36
CA GLN A 97 -23.68 15.18 -9.77
C GLN A 97 -24.39 14.60 -8.54
N GLN A 98 -25.71 14.53 -8.62
CA GLN A 98 -26.51 13.77 -7.65
C GLN A 98 -26.27 12.28 -7.87
N THR A 99 -25.71 11.60 -6.86
CA THR A 99 -25.54 10.14 -6.83
C THR A 99 -26.50 9.51 -5.83
N SER A 100 -26.55 8.18 -5.79
CA SER A 100 -27.30 7.44 -4.78
C SER A 100 -26.82 7.70 -3.35
N GLU A 101 -25.59 8.21 -3.19
CA GLU A 101 -24.94 8.50 -1.90
C GLU A 101 -25.00 10.00 -1.54
N GLY A 102 -25.64 10.82 -2.37
CA GLY A 102 -25.71 12.28 -2.23
C GLY A 102 -25.01 13.02 -3.37
N THR A 103 -24.87 14.33 -3.23
CA THR A 103 -24.11 15.14 -4.19
C THR A 103 -22.62 14.83 -4.07
N ALA A 104 -22.00 14.43 -5.18
CA ALA A 104 -20.58 14.10 -5.22
C ALA A 104 -19.91 14.76 -6.44
N TRP A 105 -18.61 15.00 -6.34
CA TRP A 105 -17.78 15.37 -7.49
C TRP A 105 -17.37 14.12 -8.24
N VAL A 106 -17.92 13.94 -9.44
CA VAL A 106 -17.69 12.78 -10.29
C VAL A 106 -16.77 13.13 -11.43
N PHE A 107 -16.15 12.12 -12.05
CA PHE A 107 -15.38 12.26 -13.28
C PHE A 107 -16.10 11.55 -14.44
N PRO A 108 -17.08 12.21 -15.10
CA PRO A 108 -17.89 11.55 -16.13
C PRO A 108 -17.06 11.00 -17.29
N ALA A 109 -15.93 11.66 -17.60
CA ALA A 109 -15.03 11.26 -18.68
C ALA A 109 -14.41 9.86 -18.49
N LEU A 110 -14.31 9.35 -17.26
CA LEU A 110 -13.80 8.01 -16.96
C LEU A 110 -14.90 6.94 -16.97
N THR A 111 -16.16 7.32 -16.79
CA THR A 111 -17.27 6.36 -16.77
C THR A 111 -17.40 5.64 -18.11
N ASN A 112 -17.59 4.32 -18.07
CA ASN A 112 -17.64 3.42 -19.21
C ASN A 112 -16.34 3.30 -20.03
N LYS A 113 -15.21 3.84 -19.55
CA LYS A 113 -13.91 3.65 -20.19
C LYS A 113 -13.30 2.30 -19.81
N LYS A 114 -12.59 1.71 -20.77
CA LYS A 114 -11.84 0.46 -20.57
C LYS A 114 -10.45 0.76 -20.06
N THR A 115 -9.96 -0.05 -19.12
CA THR A 115 -8.59 0.03 -18.60
C THR A 115 -8.14 -1.32 -18.04
N GLY A 116 -6.83 -1.50 -17.92
CA GLY A 116 -6.20 -2.63 -17.26
C GLY A 116 -5.60 -2.19 -15.94
N LEU A 117 -5.89 -2.92 -14.86
CA LEU A 117 -5.41 -2.63 -13.51
C LEU A 117 -4.63 -3.82 -12.97
N VAL A 118 -3.49 -3.56 -12.33
CA VAL A 118 -2.83 -4.52 -11.44
C VAL A 118 -3.30 -4.22 -10.03
N LEU A 119 -3.99 -5.18 -9.41
CA LEU A 119 -4.53 -5.06 -8.07
C LEU A 119 -3.75 -5.95 -7.11
N GLN A 120 -3.46 -5.42 -5.93
CA GLN A 120 -2.81 -6.15 -4.85
C GLN A 120 -3.69 -6.13 -3.61
N LYS A 121 -3.97 -7.32 -3.08
CA LYS A 121 -4.69 -7.50 -1.84
C LYS A 121 -3.79 -7.14 -0.67
N GLU A 122 -4.29 -6.26 0.19
CA GLU A 122 -3.66 -5.92 1.45
C GLU A 122 -4.59 -6.33 2.60
N LEU A 123 -4.14 -7.28 3.42
CA LEU A 123 -4.80 -7.69 4.64
C LEU A 123 -4.48 -6.66 5.73
N ARG A 124 -5.48 -6.21 6.48
CA ARG A 124 -5.31 -5.19 7.52
C ARG A 124 -6.27 -5.43 8.67
N THR A 125 -5.91 -4.94 9.85
CA THR A 125 -6.81 -4.95 11.01
C THR A 125 -7.56 -3.61 11.07
N LYS A 126 -8.88 -3.65 11.23
CA LYS A 126 -9.70 -2.45 11.40
C LYS A 126 -9.37 -1.79 12.72
N GLN A 127 -9.21 -0.47 12.68
CA GLN A 127 -8.93 0.32 13.89
C GLN A 127 -10.14 0.43 14.83
N SER A 128 -11.37 0.29 14.30
CA SER A 128 -12.61 0.47 15.06
C SER A 128 -12.93 -0.69 16.01
N ASP A 129 -12.73 -1.93 15.56
CA ASP A 129 -13.18 -3.13 16.27
C ASP A 129 -12.08 -4.21 16.40
N GLY A 130 -10.88 -3.97 15.84
CA GLY A 130 -9.78 -4.93 15.86
C GLY A 130 -9.99 -6.16 14.98
N SER A 131 -11.05 -6.21 14.15
CA SER A 131 -11.30 -7.32 13.23
C SER A 131 -10.40 -7.26 11.99
N ASP A 132 -10.08 -8.42 11.44
CA ASP A 132 -9.36 -8.51 10.18
C ASP A 132 -10.25 -8.13 8.99
N THR A 133 -9.67 -7.44 8.02
CA THR A 133 -10.29 -7.08 6.75
C THR A 133 -9.23 -7.03 5.65
N TYR A 134 -9.64 -6.69 4.44
CA TYR A 134 -8.71 -6.46 3.33
C TYR A 134 -9.09 -5.20 2.56
N GLN A 135 -8.16 -4.73 1.73
CA GLN A 135 -8.42 -3.73 0.70
C GLN A 135 -7.66 -4.09 -0.57
N MET A 136 -8.21 -3.70 -1.71
CA MET A 136 -7.55 -3.87 -3.01
C MET A 136 -6.84 -2.56 -3.38
N ASN A 137 -5.53 -2.61 -3.52
CA ASN A 137 -4.70 -1.47 -3.91
C ASN A 137 -4.38 -1.54 -5.40
N ILE A 138 -4.51 -0.41 -6.10
CA ILE A 138 -4.06 -0.29 -7.49
C ILE A 138 -2.54 -0.10 -7.47
N ARG A 139 -1.80 -1.05 -8.05
CA ARG A 139 -0.34 -1.02 -8.13
C ARG A 139 0.18 -0.52 -9.46
N HIS A 140 -0.54 -0.79 -10.54
CA HIS A 140 -0.20 -0.33 -11.87
C HIS A 140 -1.44 -0.22 -12.74
N VAL A 141 -1.35 0.60 -13.77
CA VAL A 141 -2.33 0.73 -14.86
C VAL A 141 -1.68 0.33 -16.19
N PHE A 142 -2.41 -0.38 -17.05
CA PHE A 142 -1.92 -0.85 -18.35
C PHE A 142 -3.01 -0.84 -19.41
N GLN A 143 -2.62 -0.80 -20.69
CA GLN A 143 -3.54 -0.80 -21.81
C GLN A 143 -4.19 -2.20 -21.97
N PRO A 144 -5.54 -2.29 -21.99
CA PRO A 144 -6.24 -3.56 -22.23
C PRO A 144 -5.81 -4.23 -23.54
N GLY A 145 -5.75 -5.56 -23.55
CA GLY A 145 -5.36 -6.37 -24.70
C GLY A 145 -3.86 -6.43 -24.97
N THR A 146 -3.14 -5.30 -24.88
CA THR A 146 -1.68 -5.25 -25.16
C THR A 146 -0.82 -5.39 -23.91
N ARG A 147 -1.37 -5.10 -22.73
CA ARG A 147 -0.65 -5.05 -21.43
C ARG A 147 0.49 -4.03 -21.37
N LEU A 148 0.57 -3.12 -22.34
CA LEU A 148 1.56 -2.05 -22.35
C LEU A 148 1.30 -1.03 -21.24
N THR A 149 2.35 -0.68 -20.52
CA THR A 149 2.38 0.54 -19.72
C THR A 149 2.64 1.76 -20.62
N TYR A 150 2.36 2.96 -20.11
CA TYR A 150 2.65 4.18 -20.88
C TYR A 150 4.14 4.34 -21.19
N ALA A 151 5.03 3.98 -20.24
CA ALA A 151 6.47 4.05 -20.44
C ALA A 151 6.93 3.13 -21.59
N GLU A 152 6.48 1.88 -21.59
CA GLU A 152 6.80 0.95 -22.68
C GLU A 152 6.24 1.41 -24.03
N PHE A 153 5.03 1.96 -24.04
CA PHE A 153 4.44 2.54 -25.24
C PHE A 153 5.26 3.72 -25.76
N ALA A 154 5.65 4.66 -24.90
CA ALA A 154 6.39 5.86 -25.26
C ALA A 154 7.80 5.51 -25.80
N GLU A 155 8.44 4.51 -25.20
CA GLU A 155 9.78 4.05 -25.57
C GLU A 155 9.78 2.96 -26.66
N LYS A 156 8.59 2.53 -27.12
CA LYS A 156 8.38 1.45 -28.11
C LYS A 156 9.02 0.12 -27.67
N LEU A 157 8.91 -0.18 -26.39
CA LEU A 157 9.37 -1.43 -25.79
C LEU A 157 8.27 -2.52 -25.83
N PRO A 158 8.64 -3.81 -25.77
CA PRO A 158 7.68 -4.88 -25.57
C PRO A 158 6.99 -4.76 -24.21
N ALA A 159 5.77 -5.32 -24.09
CA ALA A 159 5.02 -5.36 -22.84
C ALA A 159 5.59 -6.43 -21.90
N GLU A 160 6.48 -6.02 -20.99
CA GLU A 160 7.17 -6.92 -20.05
C GLU A 160 7.04 -6.45 -18.59
N ALA A 161 6.78 -5.16 -18.35
CA ALA A 161 6.76 -4.55 -17.03
C ALA A 161 5.67 -5.16 -16.13
N ILE A 162 4.48 -5.37 -16.68
CA ILE A 162 3.37 -6.00 -15.94
C ILE A 162 3.70 -7.45 -15.58
N ASP A 163 4.26 -8.20 -16.51
CA ASP A 163 4.60 -9.61 -16.26
C ASP A 163 5.73 -9.73 -15.24
N LYS A 164 6.77 -8.88 -15.34
CA LYS A 164 7.83 -8.77 -14.33
C LYS A 164 7.30 -8.38 -12.96
N LEU A 165 6.37 -7.43 -12.90
CA LEU A 165 5.71 -7.03 -11.66
C LEU A 165 4.95 -8.22 -11.04
N MET A 166 4.19 -8.96 -11.85
CA MET A 166 3.40 -10.11 -11.39
C MET A 166 4.24 -11.26 -10.82
N LEU A 167 5.47 -11.46 -11.29
CA LEU A 167 6.37 -12.48 -10.73
C LEU A 167 6.73 -12.23 -9.26
N GLY A 168 6.78 -10.96 -8.84
CA GLY A 168 7.09 -10.57 -7.47
C GLY A 168 5.88 -10.18 -6.62
N LEU A 169 4.70 -10.05 -7.24
CA LEU A 169 3.52 -9.50 -6.57
C LEU A 169 2.88 -10.57 -5.69
N LYS A 170 2.82 -10.30 -4.39
CA LYS A 170 2.15 -11.12 -3.38
C LYS A 170 1.19 -10.27 -2.58
N ASP A 171 0.25 -10.91 -1.90
CA ASP A 171 -0.58 -10.23 -0.90
C ASP A 171 0.32 -9.60 0.17
N VAL A 172 -0.09 -8.42 0.65
CA VAL A 172 0.57 -7.72 1.74
C VAL A 172 -0.21 -7.97 3.02
N ASP A 173 0.48 -8.38 4.08
CA ASP A 173 -0.14 -8.53 5.40
C ASP A 173 0.30 -7.39 6.34
N LYS A 174 -0.64 -6.51 6.67
CA LYS A 174 -0.49 -5.41 7.64
C LYS A 174 -1.39 -5.59 8.85
N ARG A 175 -1.87 -6.82 9.10
CA ARG A 175 -2.65 -7.10 10.31
C ARG A 175 -1.79 -6.93 11.54
N GLN A 176 -2.37 -6.39 12.60
CA GLN A 176 -1.69 -6.31 13.88
C GLN A 176 -1.58 -7.72 14.46
N PRO A 177 -0.43 -8.11 15.03
CA PRO A 177 -0.30 -9.39 15.70
C PRO A 177 -1.35 -9.44 16.81
N VAL A 178 -2.21 -10.46 16.77
CA VAL A 178 -3.12 -10.75 17.87
C VAL A 178 -2.23 -10.89 19.10
N ALA A 179 -2.42 -10.01 20.10
CA ALA A 179 -1.74 -10.12 21.37
C ALA A 179 -2.21 -11.42 22.03
N GLY A 180 -1.59 -12.53 21.66
CA GLY A 180 -1.65 -13.76 22.41
C GLY A 180 -1.20 -13.40 23.81
N ASN A 181 -2.08 -13.61 24.77
CA ASN A 181 -1.85 -13.39 26.17
C ASN A 181 -0.73 -14.35 26.61
N VAL A 182 0.54 -14.01 26.33
CA VAL A 182 1.70 -14.71 26.85
C VAL A 182 1.77 -14.34 28.32
N HIS A 183 1.01 -15.07 29.12
CA HIS A 183 1.20 -15.17 30.56
C HIS A 183 2.63 -15.67 30.76
N ASN A 184 3.56 -14.74 30.90
CA ASN A 184 4.92 -15.04 31.30
C ASN A 184 4.87 -15.38 32.79
N THR A 185 4.55 -16.63 33.11
CA THR A 185 4.70 -17.21 34.44
C THR A 185 6.19 -17.40 34.72
N ALA A 186 6.88 -16.28 34.94
CA ALA A 186 8.22 -16.28 35.50
C ALA A 186 8.12 -16.77 36.95
N GLN A 187 8.28 -18.08 37.07
CA GLN A 187 8.32 -18.86 38.29
C GLN A 187 9.46 -18.36 39.18
N ARG A 188 9.07 -17.80 40.32
CA ARG A 188 9.95 -17.35 41.40
C ARG A 188 10.54 -18.61 42.08
N GLY A 189 11.79 -18.94 41.77
CA GLY A 189 12.51 -20.05 42.38
C GLY A 189 14.01 -19.80 42.40
N ALA A 190 14.50 -19.20 43.48
CA ALA A 190 15.93 -19.21 43.82
C ALA A 190 16.37 -20.64 44.17
N PRO A 191 17.63 -21.01 43.90
CA PRO A 191 18.49 -21.24 45.06
C PRO A 191 19.92 -20.68 44.91
N THR A 192 20.38 -20.23 46.06
CA THR A 192 21.74 -19.94 46.51
C THR A 192 22.71 -21.14 46.37
N GLY A 193 24.00 -20.87 46.07
CA GLY A 193 25.11 -21.65 46.67
C GLY A 193 26.25 -22.17 45.77
N ASN A 194 27.20 -21.28 45.44
CA ASN A 194 28.68 -21.35 45.60
C ASN A 194 29.58 -22.59 45.29
N ARG A 195 30.83 -22.24 44.89
CA ARG A 195 32.14 -22.96 44.84
C ARG A 195 32.45 -23.61 43.48
N TYR A 196 33.51 -23.26 42.75
CA TYR A 196 34.92 -23.21 43.16
C TYR A 196 35.72 -22.05 42.52
N ALA A 197 36.62 -21.49 43.31
CA ALA A 197 37.80 -20.75 42.88
C ALA A 197 38.88 -21.72 42.35
N ASN A 198 39.62 -21.37 41.30
CA ASN A 198 41.03 -20.98 41.39
C ASN A 198 41.64 -20.58 40.02
N GLN A 199 42.41 -19.48 40.02
CA GLN A 199 43.68 -19.15 39.31
C GLN A 199 44.03 -19.84 37.98
N ASN A 200 44.64 -19.25 36.95
CA ASN A 200 45.23 -17.93 36.65
C ASN A 200 45.73 -17.99 35.19
N THR A 201 46.05 -16.83 34.61
CA THR A 201 46.88 -16.57 33.41
C THR A 201 46.23 -16.66 32.01
N GLY A 202 46.16 -15.51 31.33
CA GLY A 202 45.87 -15.42 29.90
C GLY A 202 45.10 -14.15 29.52
N ALA A 203 45.79 -13.01 29.43
CA ALA A 203 45.22 -11.72 29.10
C ALA A 203 44.52 -11.70 27.72
N ALA A 204 43.27 -11.26 27.70
CA ALA A 204 42.50 -10.90 26.50
C ALA A 204 42.18 -9.38 26.54
N PRO A 205 42.07 -8.72 25.38
CA PRO A 205 42.30 -7.27 25.25
C PRO A 205 41.14 -6.40 25.75
N GLN A 206 41.47 -5.31 26.43
CA GLN A 206 40.53 -4.26 26.84
C GLN A 206 39.97 -3.50 25.63
N SER A 207 38.64 -3.31 25.64
CA SER A 207 37.88 -2.55 24.65
C SER A 207 38.21 -1.05 24.71
N LYS A 208 38.48 -0.43 23.55
CA LYS A 208 38.86 0.99 23.38
C LYS A 208 37.78 2.00 23.81
N LEU A 209 36.58 1.55 24.15
CA LEU A 209 35.50 2.41 24.63
C LEU A 209 35.65 2.82 26.10
N GLN A 210 36.49 2.14 26.88
CA GLN A 210 36.61 2.40 28.33
C GLN A 210 37.78 3.34 28.70
N GLN A 211 38.67 3.65 27.76
CA GLN A 211 39.77 4.61 27.96
C GLN A 211 39.36 6.08 27.73
N ALA A 212 38.30 6.35 26.96
CA ALA A 212 37.89 7.72 26.64
C ALA A 212 37.10 8.42 27.76
N ALA A 213 36.60 7.69 28.75
CA ALA A 213 35.79 8.24 29.84
C ALA A 213 36.60 8.69 31.07
N ALA A 214 37.89 8.32 31.17
CA ALA A 214 38.71 8.60 32.35
C ALA A 214 39.50 9.92 32.30
N ASN A 215 39.52 10.62 31.15
CA ASN A 215 40.39 11.80 30.94
C ASN A 215 39.65 13.14 30.83
N ARG A 216 38.38 13.24 31.24
CA ARG A 216 37.58 14.48 31.11
C ARG A 216 37.53 15.39 32.33
N ASN A 217 38.26 15.09 33.41
CA ASN A 217 38.28 15.90 34.63
C ASN A 217 39.67 16.50 34.89
N ASN A 218 40.03 17.56 34.17
CA ASN A 218 40.82 18.69 34.69
C ASN A 218 41.22 19.64 33.54
N ALA A 219 40.53 20.78 33.42
CA ALA A 219 41.14 22.07 33.08
C ALA A 219 40.06 23.17 33.09
N PRO A 220 40.27 24.29 33.82
CA PRO A 220 39.44 25.48 33.69
C PRO A 220 39.95 26.35 32.53
N GLN A 221 39.05 26.90 31.73
CA GLN A 221 39.35 27.95 30.75
C GLN A 221 38.31 29.08 30.80
N PRO A 222 38.74 30.32 30.53
CA PRO A 222 38.08 31.55 30.95
C PRO A 222 37.02 32.02 29.96
N GLU A 223 36.07 32.83 30.44
CA GLU A 223 35.09 33.55 29.62
C GLU A 223 35.77 34.66 28.80
N PRO A 224 35.33 34.85 27.55
CA PRO A 224 35.43 36.14 26.87
C PRO A 224 34.05 36.68 26.46
N ASP A 225 33.77 37.89 26.93
CA ASP A 225 32.78 38.86 26.41
C ASP A 225 33.08 39.22 24.95
N PHE A 226 32.06 39.20 24.07
CA PHE A 226 31.92 39.97 22.82
C PHE A 226 30.42 39.99 22.49
N ASP A 227 29.65 41.00 22.88
CA ASP A 227 29.56 42.37 22.34
C ASP A 227 28.89 42.45 20.96
N ASP A 228 28.04 43.47 20.85
CA ASP A 228 27.03 43.75 19.85
C ASP A 228 27.57 43.90 18.42
N ASP A 229 26.89 43.27 17.44
CA ASP A 229 26.66 43.86 16.10
C ASP A 229 25.82 42.90 15.21
N ILE A 230 24.49 43.06 15.25
CA ILE A 230 23.57 42.51 14.25
C ILE A 230 23.12 43.69 13.37
N PRO A 231 23.58 43.82 12.12
CA PRO A 231 23.00 44.79 11.20
C PRO A 231 21.65 44.30 10.65
N PHE A 232 20.69 45.23 10.57
CA PHE A 232 19.43 45.11 9.81
C PHE A 232 19.68 45.15 8.30
#